data_AF-A0A5B8NRM7-F1
#
_entry.id   AF-A0A5B8NRM7-F1
#
_cell.length_a   1.000
_cell.length_b   1.000
_cell.length_c   1.000
_cell.angle_alpha   90.00
_cell.angle_beta   90.00
_cell.angle_gamma   90.00
#
_symmetry.space_group_name_H-M   'P 1'
#
loop_
_entity.id
_entity.type
_entity.pdbx_description
1 polymer ?
#
loop_
_entity_poly.entity_id
_entity_poly.type
_entity_poly.pdbx_seq_one_letter_code
_entity_poly.pdbx_strand_id
1 'polypeptide(L)'
;MTHTFLLEPTQWILNGFLCEHNLPPFAVKGTVSIFWHQPHWFTWSTKLTLPEDSPTNRKNLFFDTQELLLNYQGYLGEQQTQYTFVLKHNVLGTLEGSGWITPNTIIQRYWVLNDRKRRQGFETLDRQTENSYRYCSCFTQGHQMGVVLEATLTRVTGNK
;
A
#
# COMPACT_ATOMS: atom_id res chain seq x y z
N MET A 1 -17.14 11.38 -6.93
CA MET A 1 -15.85 11.32 -6.19
C MET A 1 -14.74 11.61 -7.18
N THR A 2 -13.75 12.42 -6.82
CA THR A 2 -12.75 12.95 -7.77
C THR A 2 -11.44 12.14 -7.80
N HIS A 3 -11.39 11.01 -7.10
CA HIS A 3 -10.23 10.15 -7.06
C HIS A 3 -10.14 9.25 -8.28
N THR A 4 -8.93 9.08 -8.81
CA THR A 4 -8.63 8.16 -9.93
C THR A 4 -7.93 6.90 -9.47
N PHE A 5 -7.13 6.96 -8.40
CA PHE A 5 -6.30 5.85 -7.94
C PHE A 5 -7.09 4.54 -7.78
N LEU A 6 -8.07 4.49 -6.88
CA LEU A 6 -8.83 3.26 -6.63
C LEU A 6 -10.04 3.11 -7.56
N LEU A 7 -10.57 4.21 -8.09
CA LEU A 7 -11.85 4.23 -8.81
C LEU A 7 -11.70 3.92 -10.31
N GLU A 8 -10.48 3.90 -10.85
CA GLU A 8 -10.22 3.62 -12.26
C GLU A 8 -9.21 2.47 -12.43
N PRO A 9 -9.44 1.55 -13.38
CA PRO A 9 -8.43 0.56 -13.77
C PRO A 9 -7.18 1.25 -14.33
N THR A 10 -6.07 1.14 -13.61
CA THR A 10 -4.88 1.97 -13.85
C THR A 10 -3.60 1.31 -13.38
N GLN A 11 -2.47 1.82 -13.87
CA GLN A 11 -1.14 1.50 -13.34
C GLN A 11 -0.48 2.78 -12.83
N TRP A 12 0.32 2.63 -11.79
CA TRP A 12 1.05 3.71 -11.13
C TRP A 12 2.49 3.28 -10.87
N ILE A 13 3.41 4.23 -10.97
CA ILE A 13 4.78 4.07 -10.52
C ILE A 13 4.86 4.67 -9.11
N LEU A 14 5.44 3.91 -8.20
CA LEU A 14 5.74 4.32 -6.83
C LEU A 14 7.24 4.62 -6.72
N ASN A 15 7.58 5.81 -6.25
CA ASN A 15 8.97 6.16 -5.87
C ASN A 15 8.94 6.78 -4.49
N GLY A 16 9.79 6.28 -3.59
CA GLY A 16 9.74 6.71 -2.19
C GLY A 16 10.88 6.19 -1.36
N PHE A 17 10.68 6.23 -0.05
CA PHE A 17 11.61 5.76 0.96
C PHE A 17 10.92 4.85 1.96
N LEU A 18 11.59 3.75 2.28
CA LEU A 18 11.26 2.89 3.40
C LEU A 18 12.11 3.29 4.60
N CYS A 19 11.46 3.51 5.73
CA CYS A 19 12.05 3.94 6.99
C CYS A 19 11.80 2.86 8.04
N GLU A 20 12.88 2.38 8.65
CA GLU A 20 12.84 1.41 9.74
C GLU A 20 13.61 1.94 10.96
N HIS A 21 13.28 1.42 12.13
CA HIS A 21 13.89 1.89 13.38
C HIS A 21 15.42 1.68 13.38
N ASN A 22 16.17 2.70 13.79
CA ASN A 22 17.64 2.72 13.86
C ASN A 22 18.36 2.53 12.52
N LEU A 23 17.69 2.76 11.39
CA LEU A 23 18.27 2.63 10.07
C LEU A 23 18.07 3.90 9.24
N PRO A 24 19.03 4.27 8.37
CA PRO A 24 18.80 5.36 7.44
C PRO A 24 17.67 5.00 6.46
N PRO A 25 16.90 5.97 5.94
CA PRO A 25 15.87 5.67 4.93
C PRO A 25 16.46 5.02 3.66
N PHE A 26 15.72 4.07 3.07
CA PHE A 26 16.12 3.38 1.84
C PHE A 26 15.21 3.75 0.70
N ALA A 27 15.80 4.17 -0.43
CA ALA A 27 15.03 4.44 -1.62
C ALA A 27 14.38 3.14 -2.14
N VAL A 28 13.08 3.19 -2.39
CA VAL A 28 12.31 2.09 -2.96
C VAL A 28 11.59 2.54 -4.22
N LYS A 29 11.48 1.60 -5.15
CA LYS A 29 10.67 1.76 -6.36
C LYS A 29 9.65 0.64 -6.43
N GLY A 30 8.52 0.93 -7.02
CA GLY A 30 7.48 -0.05 -7.18
C GLY A 30 6.48 0.29 -8.26
N THR A 31 5.59 -0.67 -8.48
CA THR A 31 4.43 -0.51 -9.34
C THR A 31 3.18 -0.83 -8.56
N VAL A 32 2.11 -0.11 -8.88
CA VAL A 32 0.78 -0.37 -8.37
C VAL A 32 -0.16 -0.56 -9.54
N SER A 33 -0.95 -1.63 -9.54
CA SER A 33 -1.97 -1.90 -10.55
C SER A 33 -3.34 -2.03 -9.90
N ILE A 34 -4.34 -1.41 -10.52
CA ILE A 34 -5.72 -1.38 -10.07
C ILE A 34 -6.57 -1.99 -11.17
N PHE A 35 -7.36 -2.98 -10.81
CA PHE A 35 -8.32 -3.65 -11.69
C PHE A 35 -9.69 -3.68 -11.05
N TRP A 36 -10.73 -3.54 -11.87
CA TRP A 36 -12.11 -3.72 -11.43
C TRP A 36 -12.71 -4.93 -12.12
N HIS A 37 -13.39 -5.75 -11.33
CA HIS A 37 -14.20 -6.88 -11.72
C HIS A 37 -15.68 -6.53 -11.44
N GLN A 38 -16.57 -6.90 -12.35
CA GLN A 38 -17.96 -6.48 -12.23
C GLN A 38 -18.70 -7.13 -11.04
N PRO A 39 -19.64 -6.43 -10.40
CA PRO A 39 -19.90 -4.98 -10.55
C PRO A 39 -19.09 -4.10 -9.56
N HIS A 40 -18.57 -4.65 -8.46
CA HIS A 40 -18.06 -3.84 -7.33
C HIS A 40 -16.76 -4.36 -6.68
N TRP A 41 -16.10 -5.29 -7.34
CA TRP A 41 -14.89 -5.91 -6.82
C TRP A 41 -13.67 -5.26 -7.44
N PHE A 42 -12.69 -4.90 -6.62
CA PHE A 42 -11.42 -4.38 -7.09
C PHE A 42 -10.27 -5.28 -6.65
N THR A 43 -9.24 -5.32 -7.49
CA THR A 43 -7.92 -5.81 -7.12
C THR A 43 -6.95 -4.64 -7.16
N TRP A 44 -6.22 -4.43 -6.06
CA TRP A 44 -5.08 -3.53 -6.01
C TRP A 44 -3.84 -4.40 -5.75
N SER A 45 -2.86 -4.36 -6.65
CA SER A 45 -1.58 -5.04 -6.49
C SER A 45 -0.44 -4.04 -6.41
N THR A 46 0.34 -4.09 -5.34
CA THR A 46 1.60 -3.34 -5.17
C THR A 46 2.77 -4.32 -5.20
N LYS A 47 3.77 -4.01 -6.03
CA LYS A 47 5.09 -4.65 -6.01
C LYS A 47 6.13 -3.59 -5.71
N LEU A 48 6.88 -3.75 -4.62
CA LEU A 48 8.05 -2.94 -4.31
C LEU A 48 9.31 -3.77 -4.50
N THR A 49 10.33 -3.18 -5.10
CA THR A 49 11.67 -3.75 -5.20
C THR A 49 12.59 -2.96 -4.28
N LEU A 50 13.25 -3.67 -3.37
CA LEU A 50 14.27 -3.12 -2.48
C LEU A 50 15.64 -3.26 -3.15
N PRO A 51 16.53 -2.25 -3.05
CA PRO A 51 17.87 -2.33 -3.62
C PRO A 51 18.68 -3.49 -3.00
N GLU A 52 19.52 -4.17 -3.79
CA GLU A 52 20.42 -5.22 -3.29
C GLU A 52 21.41 -4.69 -2.23
N ASP A 53 21.86 -3.45 -2.42
CA ASP A 53 22.75 -2.72 -1.50
C ASP A 53 22.00 -2.08 -0.32
N SER A 54 20.67 -2.19 -0.28
CA SER A 54 19.94 -1.81 0.92
C SER A 54 20.33 -2.80 2.04
N PRO A 55 20.29 -2.40 3.31
CA PRO A 55 20.67 -3.27 4.40
C PRO A 55 19.71 -4.45 4.59
N THR A 56 18.82 -4.77 3.62
CA THR A 56 18.06 -6.04 3.47
C THR A 56 18.94 -7.27 3.58
N ASN A 57 20.24 -7.16 3.32
CA ASN A 57 21.21 -8.21 3.60
C ASN A 57 21.74 -8.26 5.04
N ARG A 58 21.21 -7.43 5.96
CA ARG A 58 21.59 -7.42 7.38
C ARG A 58 20.51 -8.12 8.20
N LYS A 59 20.96 -9.03 9.08
CA LYS A 59 20.15 -9.54 10.19
C LYS A 59 19.54 -8.34 10.94
N ASN A 60 18.23 -8.38 11.20
CA ASN A 60 17.42 -7.43 11.99
C ASN A 60 16.52 -6.43 11.23
N LEU A 61 16.30 -6.58 9.93
CA LEU A 61 15.23 -5.82 9.27
C LEU A 61 13.84 -6.39 9.56
N PHE A 62 12.84 -5.53 9.44
CA PHE A 62 11.46 -5.95 9.54
C PHE A 62 11.07 -6.90 8.39
N PHE A 63 11.65 -6.70 7.21
CA PHE A 63 11.47 -7.54 6.04
C PHE A 63 12.83 -8.06 5.52
N ASP A 64 13.02 -9.38 5.55
CA ASP A 64 14.18 -10.08 4.97
C ASP A 64 13.82 -10.60 3.57
N THR A 65 13.59 -9.67 2.64
CA THR A 65 13.22 -9.96 1.26
C THR A 65 13.65 -8.82 0.35
N GLN A 66 13.99 -9.12 -0.90
CA GLN A 66 14.28 -8.13 -1.94
C GLN A 66 13.01 -7.57 -2.60
N GLU A 67 11.86 -8.22 -2.39
CA GLU A 67 10.58 -7.79 -2.94
C GLU A 67 9.47 -7.82 -1.88
N LEU A 68 8.65 -6.77 -1.88
CA LEU A 68 7.41 -6.69 -1.11
C LEU A 68 6.22 -6.80 -2.05
N LEU A 69 5.35 -7.78 -1.83
CA LEU A 69 4.17 -8.02 -2.65
C LEU A 69 2.93 -7.88 -1.79
N LEU A 70 2.06 -6.94 -2.16
CA LEU A 70 0.78 -6.66 -1.48
C LEU A 70 -0.34 -6.77 -2.50
N ASN A 71 -1.25 -7.73 -2.30
CA ASN A 71 -2.40 -7.93 -3.18
C ASN A 71 -3.69 -7.79 -2.37
N TYR A 72 -4.40 -6.70 -2.60
CA TYR A 72 -5.68 -6.37 -1.99
C TYR A 72 -6.80 -6.84 -2.91
N GLN A 73 -7.77 -7.55 -2.34
CA GLN A 73 -9.03 -7.91 -2.99
C GLN A 73 -10.15 -7.32 -2.16
N GLY A 74 -10.86 -6.35 -2.72
CA GLY A 74 -11.86 -5.59 -1.97
C GLY A 74 -13.17 -5.40 -2.69
N TYR A 75 -14.17 -5.01 -1.90
CA TYR A 75 -15.51 -4.69 -2.37
C TYR A 75 -15.83 -3.24 -2.01
N LEU A 76 -16.22 -2.47 -3.01
CA LEU A 76 -16.66 -1.08 -2.88
C LEU A 76 -18.00 -0.94 -3.59
N GLY A 77 -19.09 -0.89 -2.81
CA GLY A 77 -20.44 -0.79 -3.36
C GLY A 77 -20.71 0.56 -4.05
N GLU A 78 -21.76 0.61 -4.87
CA GLU A 78 -22.15 1.86 -5.54
C GLU A 78 -22.43 2.97 -4.53
N GLN A 79 -21.92 4.17 -4.83
CA GLN A 79 -22.11 5.38 -4.01
C GLN A 79 -21.57 5.26 -2.57
N GLN A 80 -20.89 4.16 -2.22
CA GLN A 80 -20.27 4.00 -0.92
C GLN A 80 -18.92 4.70 -0.90
N THR A 81 -18.60 5.30 0.25
CA THR A 81 -17.27 5.83 0.52
C THR A 81 -16.45 4.87 1.36
N GLN A 82 -17.02 3.74 1.80
CA GLN A 82 -16.33 2.74 2.60
C GLN A 82 -16.19 1.45 1.79
N TYR A 83 -15.09 0.74 2.02
CA TYR A 83 -14.84 -0.57 1.44
C TYR A 83 -14.15 -1.48 2.45
N THR A 84 -14.25 -2.77 2.21
CA THR A 84 -13.52 -3.81 2.95
C THR A 84 -12.66 -4.61 1.99
N PHE A 85 -11.55 -5.16 2.47
CA PHE A 85 -10.66 -5.96 1.64
C PHE A 85 -9.94 -7.04 2.45
N VAL A 86 -9.51 -8.07 1.72
CA VAL A 86 -8.49 -9.02 2.15
C VAL A 86 -7.18 -8.65 1.48
N LEU A 87 -6.10 -8.59 2.25
CA LEU A 87 -4.75 -8.32 1.77
C LEU A 87 -3.90 -9.59 1.89
N LYS A 88 -3.34 -10.06 0.77
CA LYS A 88 -2.27 -11.05 0.75
C LYS A 88 -0.93 -10.35 0.71
N HIS A 89 -0.15 -10.51 1.76
CA HIS A 89 1.18 -9.95 1.93
C HIS A 89 2.21 -11.07 1.96
N ASN A 90 3.25 -11.01 1.12
CA ASN A 90 4.22 -12.11 1.01
C ASN A 90 4.99 -12.40 2.32
N VAL A 91 5.29 -11.38 3.12
CA VAL A 91 5.94 -11.56 4.45
C VAL A 91 4.94 -11.82 5.59
N LEU A 92 3.84 -11.08 5.66
CA LEU A 92 2.92 -11.11 6.82
C LEU A 92 1.79 -12.14 6.69
N GLY A 93 1.60 -12.74 5.51
CA GLY A 93 0.51 -13.67 5.24
C GLY A 93 -0.79 -12.96 4.84
N THR A 94 -1.92 -13.47 5.30
CA THR A 94 -3.25 -12.91 5.00
C THR A 94 -3.68 -11.93 6.09
N LEU A 95 -4.15 -10.76 5.66
CA LEU A 95 -4.65 -9.67 6.51
C LEU A 95 -6.05 -9.28 6.05
N GLU A 96 -6.80 -8.64 6.95
CA GLU A 96 -8.08 -8.01 6.63
C GLU A 96 -7.98 -6.50 6.86
N GLY A 97 -8.81 -5.75 6.15
CA GLY A 97 -8.82 -4.30 6.30
C GLY A 97 -10.09 -3.65 5.79
N SER A 98 -10.17 -2.36 6.06
CA SER A 98 -11.21 -1.48 5.56
C SER A 98 -10.63 -0.12 5.22
N GLY A 99 -11.30 0.58 4.32
CA GLY A 99 -10.89 1.89 3.88
C GLY A 99 -12.06 2.84 3.64
N TRP A 100 -11.69 4.10 3.53
CA TRP A 100 -12.52 5.25 3.29
C TRP A 100 -11.99 6.04 2.10
N ILE A 101 -12.89 6.41 1.20
CA ILE A 101 -12.66 7.39 0.14
C ILE A 101 -13.24 8.71 0.64
N THR A 102 -12.36 9.57 1.15
CA THR A 102 -12.74 10.94 1.55
C THR A 102 -12.65 11.88 0.34
N PRO A 103 -12.93 13.19 0.45
CA PRO A 103 -12.81 14.10 -0.68
C PRO A 103 -11.39 14.25 -1.25
N ASN A 104 -10.37 14.19 -0.38
CA ASN A 104 -8.96 14.47 -0.76
C ASN A 104 -8.03 13.28 -0.55
N THR A 105 -8.41 12.32 0.29
CA THR A 105 -7.52 11.24 0.72
C THR A 105 -8.26 9.90 0.71
N ILE A 106 -7.64 8.87 0.18
CA ILE A 106 -8.06 7.49 0.42
C ILE A 106 -7.30 7.01 1.65
N ILE A 107 -8.03 6.51 2.64
CA ILE A 107 -7.48 6.13 3.94
C ILE A 107 -7.86 4.69 4.20
N GLN A 108 -6.91 3.83 4.53
CA GLN A 108 -7.22 2.45 4.90
C GLN A 108 -6.38 1.96 6.05
N ARG A 109 -6.92 0.95 6.74
CA ARG A 109 -6.21 0.21 7.76
C ARG A 109 -6.34 -1.28 7.51
N TYR A 110 -5.37 -2.04 7.97
CA TYR A 110 -5.40 -3.50 7.92
C TYR A 110 -4.79 -4.11 9.19
N TRP A 111 -5.13 -5.36 9.49
CA TRP A 111 -4.60 -6.10 10.64
C TRP A 111 -4.39 -7.57 10.29
N VAL A 112 -3.39 -8.18 10.91
CA VAL A 112 -3.12 -9.61 10.77
C VAL A 112 -4.14 -10.39 11.59
N LEU A 113 -4.77 -11.39 10.97
CA LEU A 113 -5.75 -12.25 11.65
C LEU A 113 -5.07 -13.17 12.68
N ASN A 114 -5.74 -13.39 13.81
CA ASN A 114 -5.29 -14.26 14.90
C ASN A 114 -3.87 -13.96 15.42
N ASP A 115 -3.40 -12.71 15.28
CA ASP A 115 -2.05 -12.33 15.61
C ASP A 115 -1.92 -11.79 17.04
N ARG A 116 -1.24 -12.56 17.90
CA ARG A 116 -0.97 -12.15 19.29
C ARG A 116 -0.09 -10.90 19.39
N LYS A 117 0.72 -10.62 18.36
CA LYS A 117 1.59 -9.44 18.29
C LYS A 117 0.84 -8.16 17.90
N ARG A 118 -0.47 -8.24 17.62
CA ARG A 118 -1.33 -7.11 17.22
C ARG A 118 -0.70 -6.32 16.06
N ARG A 119 -0.19 -7.05 15.06
CA ARG A 119 0.36 -6.47 13.85
C ARG A 119 -0.74 -5.87 13.00
N GLN A 120 -0.58 -4.62 12.64
CA GLN A 120 -1.56 -3.85 11.88
C GLN A 120 -0.84 -2.75 11.11
N GLY A 121 -1.52 -2.18 10.12
CA GLY A 121 -1.00 -1.05 9.39
C GLY A 121 -2.08 -0.10 8.93
N PHE A 122 -1.63 1.05 8.45
CA PHE A 122 -2.45 2.14 7.99
C PHE A 122 -1.83 2.76 6.75
N GLU A 123 -2.65 3.12 5.79
CA GLU A 123 -2.21 3.68 4.52
C GLU A 123 -3.07 4.87 4.16
N THR A 124 -2.41 5.89 3.60
CA THR A 124 -3.05 7.10 3.10
C THR A 124 -2.57 7.36 1.69
N LEU A 125 -3.50 7.75 0.83
CA LEU A 125 -3.24 8.24 -0.51
C LEU A 125 -3.86 9.63 -0.62
N ASP A 126 -3.05 10.64 -0.36
CA ASP A 126 -3.45 12.03 -0.43
C ASP A 126 -3.29 12.56 -1.87
N ARG A 127 -4.40 12.96 -2.48
CA ARG A 127 -4.46 13.34 -3.88
C ARG A 127 -3.76 14.68 -4.09
N GLN A 128 -2.69 14.68 -4.88
CA GLN A 128 -2.00 15.91 -5.27
C GLN A 128 -2.55 16.45 -6.59
N THR A 129 -2.78 15.55 -7.54
CA THR A 129 -3.42 15.86 -8.83
C THR A 129 -4.31 14.68 -9.25
N GLU A 130 -4.92 14.75 -10.42
CA GLU A 130 -5.59 13.58 -11.01
C GLU A 130 -4.64 12.40 -11.28
N ASN A 131 -3.36 12.67 -11.52
CA ASN A 131 -2.37 11.66 -11.93
C ASN A 131 -1.24 11.50 -10.91
N SER A 132 -1.39 12.05 -9.70
CA SER A 132 -0.40 11.90 -8.65
C SER A 132 -0.99 11.92 -7.24
N TYR A 133 -0.46 11.04 -6.39
CA TYR A 133 -0.81 10.91 -4.98
C TYR A 133 0.43 10.88 -4.11
N ARG A 134 0.36 11.48 -2.92
CA ARG A 134 1.30 11.22 -1.83
C ARG A 134 0.82 9.95 -1.12
N TYR A 135 1.65 8.92 -1.09
CA TYR A 135 1.37 7.67 -0.42
C TYR A 135 2.17 7.59 0.87
N CYS A 136 1.50 7.31 1.98
CA CYS A 136 2.16 6.99 3.23
C CYS A 136 1.56 5.70 3.78
N SER A 137 2.41 4.72 4.10
CA SER A 137 2.05 3.46 4.72
C SER A 137 2.83 3.30 6.00
N CYS A 138 2.18 2.88 7.08
CA CYS A 138 2.80 2.59 8.35
C CYS A 138 2.38 1.21 8.81
N PHE A 139 3.36 0.41 9.19
CA PHE A 139 3.14 -0.86 9.84
C PHE A 139 3.56 -0.77 11.30
N THR A 140 2.72 -1.34 12.18
CA THR A 140 2.92 -1.34 13.63
C THR A 140 2.86 -2.75 14.20
N GLN A 141 3.62 -2.98 15.26
CA GLN A 141 3.51 -4.15 16.12
C GLN A 141 3.13 -3.69 17.53
N GLY A 142 1.86 -3.89 17.91
CA GLY A 142 1.34 -3.30 19.14
C GLY A 142 1.36 -1.76 19.07
N HIS A 143 2.14 -1.12 19.94
CA HIS A 143 2.25 0.35 20.01
C HIS A 143 3.45 0.91 19.24
N GLN A 144 4.31 0.06 18.69
CA GLN A 144 5.53 0.49 18.01
C GLN A 144 5.31 0.59 16.50
N MET A 145 5.70 1.72 15.91
CA MET A 145 5.85 1.83 14.45
C MET A 145 7.11 1.09 14.05
N GLY A 146 6.95 0.00 13.28
CA GLY A 146 8.05 -0.82 12.83
C GLY A 146 8.63 -0.31 11.52
N VAL A 147 7.74 -0.04 10.55
CA VAL A 147 8.11 0.37 9.20
C VAL A 147 7.20 1.49 8.74
N VAL A 148 7.78 2.49 8.10
CA VAL A 148 7.06 3.56 7.40
C VAL A 148 7.53 3.59 5.96
N LEU A 149 6.60 3.71 5.03
CA LEU A 149 6.86 3.96 3.62
C LEU A 149 6.25 5.31 3.26
N GLU A 150 7.08 6.25 2.83
CA GLU A 150 6.63 7.50 2.24
C GLU A 150 6.98 7.50 0.75
N ALA A 151 6.01 7.78 -0.12
CA ALA A 151 6.23 7.73 -1.55
C ALA A 151 5.34 8.70 -2.32
N THR A 152 5.70 8.91 -3.57
CA THR A 152 4.83 9.51 -4.57
C THR A 152 4.41 8.45 -5.56
N LEU A 153 3.11 8.39 -5.82
CA LEU A 153 2.51 7.62 -6.90
C LEU A 153 2.29 8.55 -8.09
N THR A 154 2.67 8.09 -9.27
CA THR A 154 2.43 8.80 -10.53
C THR A 154 1.78 7.83 -11.51
N ARG A 155 0.65 8.23 -12.11
CA ARG A 155 -0.09 7.40 -13.06
C ARG A 155 0.78 7.10 -14.27
N VAL A 156 0.81 5.86 -14.72
CA VAL A 156 1.41 5.48 -16.00
C VAL A 156 0.47 5.97 -17.10
N THR A 157 0.83 7.06 -17.76
CA THR A 157 0.18 7.48 -19.00
C THR A 157 0.87 6.79 -20.15
N GLY A 158 0.19 5.88 -20.84
CA GLY A 158 0.71 5.34 -22.10
C GLY A 158 0.88 6.49 -23.10
N ASN A 159 2.05 6.59 -23.75
CA ASN A 159 2.10 7.24 -25.05
C ASN A 159 1.18 6.43 -25.95
N LYS A 160 0.05 7.03 -26.34
CA LYS A 160 -0.78 6.50 -27.42
C LYS A 160 -0.01 6.54 -28.74
#